data_AF-Q3YI76-F1
#
_entry.id   AF-Q3YI76-F1
#
_cell.length_a   1.000
_cell.length_b   1.000
_cell.length_c   1.000
_cell.angle_alpha   90.00
_cell.angle_beta   90.00
_cell.angle_gamma   90.00
#
_symmetry.space_group_name_H-M   'P 1'
#
loop_
_entity.id
_entity.type
_entity.pdbx_description
1 polymer ?
#
loop_
_entity_poly.entity_id
_entity_poly.type
_entity_poly.pdbx_seq_one_letter_code
_entity_poly.pdbx_strand_id
1 'polypeptide(L)'
;RISDLLVIRSPGNQFNDPNSSDVKLTLSSKDGISITMCVHRQILVAHSRFFAMKLSDRWSKQQLPPSSSPYIVEISDCDDVEVYIETLMLMYCRDLRKKMMRQDVSRVLGILKVSAAIGFDAGVLSCLEYLEAAPWSEDEEYRIASLLSELHLENVGATEVLRRVSVEASNGSNGGSNDEVLLNLLHIVLEGKDEKARRDMKTLVSKMLRENSSGNDLRKESLYLACDGCLHK
;
A
#
# COMPACT_ATOMS: atom_id res chain seq x y z
N ARG A 1 13.65 -11.05 -15.10
CA ARG A 1 12.91 -10.44 -13.98
C ARG A 1 13.80 -10.25 -12.73
N ILE A 2 14.22 -11.30 -12.01
CA ILE A 2 15.17 -11.16 -10.88
C ILE A 2 16.50 -10.51 -11.31
N SER A 3 17.07 -10.94 -12.43
CA SER A 3 18.31 -10.37 -12.96
C SER A 3 18.19 -8.86 -13.25
N ASP A 4 17.00 -8.41 -13.67
CA ASP A 4 16.75 -7.00 -13.97
C ASP A 4 16.75 -6.16 -12.68
N LEU A 5 16.18 -6.70 -11.59
CA LEU A 5 16.19 -6.06 -10.27
C LEU A 5 17.60 -5.88 -9.73
N LEU A 6 18.46 -6.90 -9.89
CA LEU A 6 19.85 -6.88 -9.44
C LEU A 6 20.74 -5.91 -10.24
N VAL A 7 20.26 -5.43 -11.40
CA VAL A 7 20.98 -4.53 -12.31
C VAL A 7 20.53 -3.07 -12.16
N ILE A 8 19.44 -2.76 -11.43
CA ILE A 8 18.92 -1.39 -11.31
C ILE A 8 19.92 -0.48 -10.57
N ARG A 9 20.73 0.25 -11.35
CA ARG A 9 21.64 1.30 -10.89
C ARG A 9 21.04 2.66 -11.20
N SER A 10 20.20 3.16 -10.31
CA SER A 10 19.88 4.60 -10.35
C SER A 10 21.14 5.39 -9.94
N PRO A 11 21.42 6.58 -10.51
CA PRO A 11 22.57 7.38 -10.09
C PRO A 11 22.56 7.61 -8.57
N GLY A 12 23.62 7.18 -7.89
CA GLY A 12 23.74 7.24 -6.43
C GLY A 12 23.12 6.08 -5.64
N ASN A 13 22.47 5.11 -6.30
CA ASN A 13 22.02 3.86 -5.68
C ASN A 13 23.12 2.79 -5.83
N GLN A 14 23.70 2.37 -4.71
CA GLN A 14 24.79 1.40 -4.62
C GLN A 14 24.29 -0.03 -4.33
N PHE A 15 22.99 -0.29 -4.44
CA PHE A 15 22.44 -1.63 -4.24
C PHE A 15 23.14 -2.66 -5.15
N ASN A 16 23.53 -3.79 -4.57
CA ASN A 16 24.24 -4.87 -5.26
C ASN A 16 25.61 -4.47 -5.85
N ASP A 17 26.27 -3.42 -5.32
CA ASP A 17 27.65 -3.07 -5.68
C ASP A 17 28.67 -3.85 -4.83
N PRO A 18 29.39 -4.83 -5.39
CA PRO A 18 30.35 -5.64 -4.64
C PRO A 18 31.58 -4.87 -4.16
N ASN A 19 31.86 -3.69 -4.71
CA ASN A 19 33.06 -2.92 -4.37
C ASN A 19 32.92 -2.08 -3.09
N SER A 20 31.68 -1.72 -2.75
CA SER A 20 31.35 -0.85 -1.61
C SER A 20 30.57 -1.56 -0.51
N SER A 21 29.95 -2.69 -0.83
CA SER A 21 29.15 -3.47 0.12
C SER A 21 30.00 -4.20 1.15
N ASP A 22 29.50 -4.26 2.38
CA ASP A 22 30.10 -4.97 3.51
C ASP A 22 29.26 -6.17 3.97
N VAL A 23 28.13 -6.46 3.31
CA VAL A 23 27.26 -7.60 3.59
C VAL A 23 26.98 -8.39 2.30
N LYS A 24 27.12 -9.71 2.37
CA LYS A 24 26.65 -10.66 1.37
C LYS A 24 25.39 -11.33 1.91
N LEU A 25 24.24 -10.96 1.35
CA LEU A 25 22.92 -11.43 1.77
C LEU A 25 22.39 -12.47 0.78
N THR A 26 22.06 -13.66 1.27
CA THR A 26 21.41 -14.72 0.49
C THR A 26 19.96 -14.86 0.92
N LEU A 27 19.05 -14.83 -0.05
CA LEU A 27 17.63 -15.13 0.12
C LEU A 27 17.32 -16.46 -0.55
N SER A 28 16.62 -17.35 0.13
CA SER A 28 16.17 -18.62 -0.44
C SER A 28 14.68 -18.87 -0.22
N SER A 29 14.03 -19.47 -1.23
CA SER A 29 12.66 -19.98 -1.17
C SER A 29 12.67 -21.50 -0.96
N LYS A 30 11.55 -22.04 -0.46
CA LYS A 30 11.30 -23.47 -0.34
C LYS A 30 11.34 -24.20 -1.69
N ASP A 31 11.08 -23.49 -2.78
CA ASP A 31 11.10 -24.04 -4.14
C ASP A 31 12.52 -24.17 -4.72
N GLY A 32 13.55 -23.92 -3.90
CA GLY A 32 14.96 -24.06 -4.30
C GLY A 32 15.57 -22.85 -4.99
N ILE A 33 14.80 -21.76 -5.18
CA ILE A 33 15.35 -20.48 -5.64
C ILE A 33 16.27 -19.93 -4.56
N SER A 34 17.51 -19.60 -4.92
CA SER A 34 18.49 -18.99 -4.03
C SER A 34 19.23 -17.87 -4.75
N ILE A 35 19.17 -16.66 -4.19
CA ILE A 35 19.76 -15.46 -4.78
C ILE A 35 20.63 -14.77 -3.75
N THR A 36 21.86 -14.46 -4.13
CA THR A 36 22.80 -13.71 -3.30
C THR A 36 23.05 -12.32 -3.87
N MET A 37 23.09 -11.32 -2.99
CA MET A 37 23.33 -9.92 -3.34
C MET A 37 24.31 -9.25 -2.37
N CYS A 38 24.95 -8.18 -2.85
CA CYS A 38 25.85 -7.34 -2.06
C CYS A 38 25.08 -6.13 -1.52
N VAL A 39 25.07 -5.94 -0.21
CA VAL A 39 24.33 -4.87 0.46
C VAL A 39 25.16 -4.22 1.57
N HIS A 40 24.70 -3.06 2.01
CA HIS A 40 25.38 -2.20 2.98
C HIS A 40 24.73 -2.33 4.35
N ARG A 41 25.52 -2.74 5.34
CA ARG A 41 25.11 -2.89 6.73
C ARG A 41 24.49 -1.61 7.27
N GLN A 42 25.09 -0.45 7.02
CA GLN A 42 24.59 0.82 7.55
C GLN A 42 23.15 1.12 7.07
N ILE A 43 22.81 0.73 5.84
CA ILE A 43 21.46 0.93 5.29
C ILE A 43 20.50 -0.08 5.92
N LEU A 44 20.86 -1.36 5.95
CA LEU A 44 20.00 -2.39 6.55
C LEU A 44 19.69 -2.10 8.03
N VAL A 45 20.71 -1.75 8.82
CA VAL A 45 20.55 -1.46 10.26
C VAL A 45 19.74 -0.18 10.49
N ALA A 46 19.91 0.84 9.64
CA ALA A 46 19.17 2.09 9.78
C ALA A 46 17.67 1.92 9.46
N HIS A 47 17.33 1.03 8.54
CA HIS A 47 15.97 0.91 8.02
C HIS A 47 15.20 -0.32 8.53
N SER A 48 15.85 -1.30 9.16
CA SER A 48 15.19 -2.54 9.59
C SER A 48 15.61 -2.96 10.99
N ARG A 49 14.61 -3.10 11.87
CA ARG A 49 14.79 -3.64 13.22
C ARG A 49 15.32 -5.07 13.22
N PHE A 50 14.85 -5.91 12.29
CA PHE A 50 15.35 -7.26 12.12
C PHE A 50 16.86 -7.28 11.82
N PHE A 51 17.31 -6.50 10.84
CA PHE A 51 18.73 -6.45 10.49
C PHE A 51 19.59 -5.78 11.57
N ALA A 52 19.06 -4.76 12.26
CA ALA A 52 19.72 -4.15 13.41
C ALA A 52 20.02 -5.17 14.52
N MET A 53 19.06 -6.03 14.85
CA MET A 53 19.26 -7.12 15.82
C MET A 53 20.20 -8.20 15.27
N LYS A 54 19.94 -8.71 14.06
CA LYS A 54 20.71 -9.81 13.47
C LYS A 54 22.19 -9.49 13.26
N LEU A 55 22.52 -8.22 12.95
CA LEU A 55 23.88 -7.76 12.71
C LEU A 55 24.58 -7.22 13.98
N SER A 56 23.85 -6.92 15.06
CA SER A 56 24.44 -6.60 16.37
C SER A 56 24.76 -7.85 17.19
N ASP A 57 23.93 -8.90 17.13
CA ASP A 57 24.20 -10.18 17.81
C ASP A 57 25.53 -10.82 17.38
N ARG A 58 25.89 -10.71 16.10
CA ARG A 58 27.17 -11.22 15.61
C ARG A 58 28.38 -10.42 16.09
N TRP A 59 28.19 -9.16 16.46
CA TRP A 59 29.23 -8.34 17.10
C TRP A 59 29.55 -8.85 18.51
N SER A 60 28.53 -9.31 19.24
CA SER A 60 28.69 -9.85 20.59
C SER A 60 29.34 -11.25 20.64
N LYS A 61 29.20 -12.05 19.58
CA LYS A 61 29.63 -13.46 19.53
C LYS A 61 31.03 -13.71 18.94
N GLN A 62 31.88 -12.69 18.83
CA GLN A 62 33.28 -12.79 18.34
C GLN A 62 33.48 -13.47 16.97
N GLN A 63 32.43 -13.64 16.15
CA GLN A 63 32.54 -14.06 14.75
C GLN A 63 32.72 -12.84 13.83
N LEU A 64 33.61 -11.92 14.20
CA LEU A 64 33.96 -10.82 13.32
C LEU A 64 34.71 -11.40 12.11
N PRO A 65 34.28 -11.11 10.88
CA PRO A 65 35.12 -11.37 9.72
C PRO A 65 36.46 -10.63 9.88
N PRO A 66 37.57 -11.14 9.33
CA PRO A 66 38.77 -10.32 9.15
C PRO A 66 38.37 -9.02 8.44
N SER A 67 39.09 -7.92 8.69
CA SER A 67 38.74 -6.54 8.30
C SER A 67 38.50 -6.31 6.79
N SER A 68 38.64 -7.34 5.97
CA SER A 68 38.45 -7.35 4.52
C SER A 68 37.34 -8.28 4.01
N SER A 69 36.61 -8.99 4.88
CA SER A 69 35.59 -9.96 4.46
C SER A 69 34.16 -9.47 4.76
N PRO A 70 33.22 -9.62 3.80
CA PRO A 70 31.84 -9.18 4.00
C PRO A 70 31.11 -10.08 5.02
N TYR A 71 30.17 -9.51 5.76
CA TYR A 71 29.27 -10.26 6.64
C TYR A 71 28.35 -11.15 5.81
N ILE A 72 28.26 -12.43 6.18
CA ILE A 72 27.35 -13.37 5.51
C ILE A 72 26.03 -13.42 6.27
N VAL A 73 24.94 -13.10 5.57
CA VAL A 73 23.57 -13.17 6.10
C VAL A 73 22.75 -14.06 5.19
N GLU A 74 21.99 -14.98 5.79
CA GLU A 74 21.10 -15.86 5.05
C GLU A 74 19.68 -15.72 5.62
N ILE A 75 18.70 -15.67 4.73
CA ILE A 75 17.27 -15.64 5.04
C ILE A 75 16.61 -16.72 4.19
N SER A 76 16.17 -17.77 4.86
CA SER A 76 15.51 -18.92 4.24
C SER A 76 14.00 -18.77 4.28
N ASP A 77 13.31 -19.66 3.56
CA ASP A 77 11.84 -19.77 3.56
C ASP A 77 11.13 -18.48 3.14
N CYS A 78 11.72 -17.73 2.19
CA CYS A 78 11.08 -16.56 1.59
C CYS A 78 9.90 -17.00 0.72
N ASP A 79 8.69 -16.51 1.01
CA ASP A 79 7.49 -16.77 0.20
C ASP A 79 7.66 -16.27 -1.25
N ASP A 80 8.18 -15.05 -1.41
CA ASP A 80 8.49 -14.46 -2.71
C ASP A 80 9.84 -13.72 -2.62
N VAL A 81 10.89 -14.35 -3.15
CA VAL A 81 12.26 -13.80 -3.18
C VAL A 81 12.31 -12.49 -3.96
N GLU A 82 11.48 -12.35 -5.00
CA GLU A 82 11.48 -11.15 -5.82
C GLU A 82 10.90 -9.95 -5.08
N VAL A 83 9.76 -10.11 -4.38
CA VAL A 83 9.19 -9.09 -3.48
C VAL A 83 10.22 -8.69 -2.43
N TYR A 84 10.93 -9.68 -1.88
CA TYR A 84 11.92 -9.43 -0.84
C TYR A 84 13.08 -8.58 -1.36
N ILE A 85 13.61 -8.91 -2.55
CA ILE A 85 14.65 -8.11 -3.21
C ILE A 85 14.16 -6.68 -3.43
N GLU A 86 12.96 -6.50 -3.97
CA GLU A 86 12.39 -5.16 -4.17
C GLU A 86 12.27 -4.38 -2.86
N THR A 87 11.83 -5.04 -1.79
CA THR A 87 11.70 -4.43 -0.46
C THR A 87 13.06 -3.97 0.08
N LEU A 88 14.13 -4.75 -0.14
CA LEU A 88 15.49 -4.33 0.20
C LEU A 88 15.97 -3.15 -0.65
N MET A 89 15.65 -3.15 -1.94
CA MET A 89 15.98 -2.02 -2.83
C MET A 89 15.28 -0.73 -2.42
N LEU A 90 14.10 -0.81 -1.82
CA LEU A 90 13.38 0.35 -1.30
C LEU A 90 14.13 1.03 -0.14
N MET A 91 14.92 0.30 0.66
CA MET A 91 15.78 0.91 1.70
C MET A 91 16.86 1.84 1.12
N TYR A 92 17.19 1.70 -0.17
CA TYR A 92 18.13 2.57 -0.88
C TYR A 92 17.44 3.72 -1.62
N CYS A 93 16.11 3.71 -1.66
CA CYS A 93 15.34 4.69 -2.42
C CYS A 93 15.16 5.98 -1.63
N ARG A 94 15.46 7.12 -2.26
CA ARG A 94 15.21 8.44 -1.68
C ARG A 94 13.72 8.79 -1.61
N ASP A 95 12.93 8.25 -2.52
CA ASP A 95 11.50 8.55 -2.67
C ASP A 95 10.71 7.24 -2.82
N LEU A 96 10.25 6.73 -1.69
CA LEU A 96 9.44 5.51 -1.60
C LEU A 96 8.06 5.71 -2.23
N ARG A 97 7.43 6.86 -2.01
CA ARG A 97 6.08 7.14 -2.50
C ARG A 97 6.03 7.10 -4.02
N LYS A 98 6.99 7.73 -4.71
CA LYS A 98 7.12 7.67 -6.17
C LYS A 98 7.36 6.25 -6.69
N LYS A 99 8.06 5.42 -5.92
CA LYS A 99 8.26 3.99 -6.25
C LYS A 99 6.96 3.21 -6.12
N MET A 100 6.17 3.45 -5.07
CA MET A 100 4.88 2.79 -4.86
C MET A 100 3.88 3.09 -5.96
N MET A 101 3.82 4.33 -6.46
CA MET A 101 2.91 4.72 -7.56
C MET A 101 3.13 3.95 -8.87
N ARG A 102 4.23 3.21 -9.02
CA ARG A 102 4.54 2.40 -10.21
C ARG A 102 4.16 0.94 -10.07
N GLN A 103 3.65 0.55 -8.90
CA GLN A 103 3.29 -0.83 -8.57
C GLN A 103 1.78 -1.00 -8.61
N ASP A 104 1.32 -2.24 -8.79
CA ASP A 104 -0.07 -2.61 -8.57
C ASP A 104 -0.35 -2.97 -7.09
N VAL A 105 -1.62 -3.06 -6.71
CA VAL A 105 -2.05 -3.36 -5.34
C VAL A 105 -1.50 -4.69 -4.84
N SER A 106 -1.51 -5.74 -5.68
CA SER A 106 -0.99 -7.06 -5.32
C SER A 106 0.50 -7.00 -4.96
N ARG A 107 1.28 -6.26 -5.75
CA ARG A 107 2.70 -6.06 -5.49
C ARG A 107 2.94 -5.26 -4.21
N VAL A 108 2.16 -4.21 -3.96
CA VAL A 108 2.25 -3.42 -2.72
C VAL A 108 1.90 -4.24 -1.49
N LEU A 109 0.92 -5.14 -1.56
CA LEU A 109 0.59 -6.06 -0.46
C LEU A 109 1.76 -7.01 -0.15
N GLY A 110 2.42 -7.54 -1.18
CA GLY A 110 3.64 -8.32 -1.01
C GLY A 110 4.74 -7.53 -0.27
N ILE A 111 5.00 -6.30 -0.72
CA ILE A 111 6.01 -5.42 -0.11
C ILE A 111 5.63 -5.09 1.33
N LEU A 112 4.34 -4.84 1.63
CA LEU A 112 3.85 -4.58 2.97
C LEU A 112 4.14 -5.75 3.91
N LYS A 113 3.85 -6.98 3.47
CA LYS A 113 4.11 -8.21 4.23
C LYS A 113 5.60 -8.35 4.58
N VAL A 114 6.49 -8.17 3.60
CA VAL A 114 7.95 -8.24 3.85
C VAL A 114 8.41 -7.09 4.74
N SER A 115 7.93 -5.87 4.50
CA SER A 115 8.30 -4.68 5.28
C SER A 115 7.91 -4.83 6.75
N ALA A 116 6.71 -5.33 7.04
CA ALA A 116 6.27 -5.63 8.39
C ALA A 116 7.14 -6.73 9.03
N ALA A 117 7.40 -7.82 8.31
CA ALA A 117 8.20 -8.95 8.82
C ALA A 117 9.64 -8.55 9.22
N ILE A 118 10.27 -7.62 8.50
CA ILE A 118 11.63 -7.14 8.80
C ILE A 118 11.65 -5.87 9.66
N GLY A 119 10.49 -5.33 10.04
CA GLY A 119 10.38 -4.07 10.77
C GLY A 119 10.94 -2.87 10.01
N PHE A 120 10.62 -2.76 8.72
CA PHE A 120 10.92 -1.61 7.86
C PHE A 120 9.76 -0.62 7.86
N ASP A 121 9.72 0.23 8.89
CA ASP A 121 8.55 1.07 9.19
C ASP A 121 8.24 2.10 8.08
N ALA A 122 9.26 2.68 7.44
CA ALA A 122 9.05 3.59 6.31
C ALA A 122 8.42 2.89 5.08
N GLY A 123 8.76 1.61 4.87
CA GLY A 123 8.13 0.76 3.85
C GLY A 123 6.66 0.50 4.17
N VAL A 124 6.36 0.12 5.42
CA VAL A 124 4.99 -0.09 5.91
C VAL A 124 4.13 1.16 5.68
N LEU A 125 4.59 2.32 6.14
CA LEU A 125 3.87 3.58 5.98
C LEU A 125 3.65 3.93 4.50
N SER A 126 4.67 3.79 3.66
CA SER A 126 4.54 4.08 2.22
C SER A 126 3.56 3.16 1.50
N CYS A 127 3.48 1.89 1.91
CA CYS A 127 2.49 0.94 1.40
C CYS A 127 1.07 1.34 1.84
N LEU A 128 0.87 1.71 3.11
CA LEU A 128 -0.43 2.12 3.62
C LEU A 128 -0.92 3.41 2.95
N GLU A 129 -0.05 4.41 2.78
CA GLU A 129 -0.37 5.65 2.04
C GLU A 129 -0.77 5.36 0.59
N TYR A 130 -0.10 4.42 -0.08
CA TYR A 130 -0.48 4.01 -1.43
C TYR A 130 -1.86 3.35 -1.42
N LEU A 131 -2.09 2.39 -0.52
CA LEU A 131 -3.36 1.66 -0.45
C LEU A 131 -4.51 2.63 -0.18
N GLU A 132 -4.33 3.58 0.74
CA GLU A 132 -5.30 4.64 1.04
C GLU A 132 -5.74 5.44 -0.19
N ALA A 133 -4.85 5.66 -1.16
CA ALA A 133 -5.16 6.45 -2.35
C ALA A 133 -5.57 5.61 -3.58
N ALA A 134 -5.16 4.34 -3.64
CA ALA A 134 -5.38 3.50 -4.81
C ALA A 134 -6.86 3.06 -4.94
N PRO A 135 -7.41 2.98 -6.17
CA PRO A 135 -8.67 2.27 -6.39
C PRO A 135 -8.45 0.77 -6.19
N TRP A 136 -9.44 0.08 -5.61
CA TRP A 136 -9.40 -1.37 -5.37
C TRP A 136 -10.58 -2.03 -6.08
N SER A 137 -10.37 -3.27 -6.52
CA SER A 137 -11.45 -4.22 -6.82
C SER A 137 -11.94 -4.91 -5.54
N GLU A 138 -13.12 -5.54 -5.59
CA GLU A 138 -13.69 -6.30 -4.46
C GLU A 138 -12.75 -7.39 -3.95
N ASP A 139 -12.06 -8.10 -4.85
CA ASP A 139 -11.09 -9.14 -4.49
C ASP A 139 -9.86 -8.54 -3.77
N GLU A 140 -9.39 -7.37 -4.23
CA GLU A 140 -8.30 -6.66 -3.58
C GLU A 140 -8.69 -6.16 -2.20
N GLU A 141 -9.92 -5.67 -2.02
CA GLU A 141 -10.43 -5.23 -0.73
C GLU A 141 -10.39 -6.36 0.31
N TYR A 142 -10.88 -7.55 -0.04
CA TYR A 142 -10.81 -8.72 0.84
C TYR A 142 -9.37 -9.05 1.23
N ARG A 143 -8.44 -9.05 0.26
CA ARG A 143 -7.02 -9.31 0.52
C ARG A 143 -6.37 -8.24 1.38
N ILE A 144 -6.72 -6.97 1.19
CA ILE A 144 -6.25 -5.85 2.03
C ILE A 144 -6.73 -6.07 3.47
N ALA A 145 -8.02 -6.33 3.68
CA ALA A 145 -8.56 -6.56 5.02
C ALA A 145 -7.89 -7.74 5.74
N SER A 146 -7.75 -8.88 5.05
CA SER A 146 -7.10 -10.07 5.60
C SER A 146 -5.67 -9.76 6.05
N LEU A 147 -4.89 -9.11 5.17
CA LEU A 147 -3.48 -8.83 5.46
C LEU A 147 -3.32 -7.82 6.60
N LEU A 148 -4.13 -6.77 6.67
CA LEU A 148 -4.05 -5.78 7.75
C LEU A 148 -4.38 -6.38 9.11
N SER A 149 -5.35 -7.30 9.15
CA SER A 149 -5.72 -8.05 10.35
C SER A 149 -4.59 -9.00 10.77
N GLU A 150 -4.04 -9.78 9.83
CA GLU A 150 -2.91 -10.70 10.07
C GLU A 150 -1.66 -9.99 10.60
N LEU A 151 -1.38 -8.78 10.11
CA LEU A 151 -0.21 -8.00 10.51
C LEU A 151 -0.46 -7.12 11.75
N HIS A 152 -1.68 -7.10 12.30
CA HIS A 152 -2.08 -6.26 13.43
C HIS A 152 -1.74 -4.77 13.25
N LEU A 153 -1.92 -4.24 12.03
CA LEU A 153 -1.53 -2.87 11.66
C LEU A 153 -2.56 -1.80 12.02
N GLU A 154 -3.65 -2.18 12.69
CA GLU A 154 -4.77 -1.30 13.10
C GLU A 154 -4.30 -0.03 13.83
N ASN A 155 -3.19 -0.12 14.56
CA ASN A 155 -2.61 0.98 15.35
C ASN A 155 -1.49 1.76 14.63
N VAL A 156 -1.09 1.36 13.42
CA VAL A 156 0.10 1.88 12.70
C VAL A 156 -0.29 2.61 11.41
N GLY A 157 -1.36 3.42 11.48
CA GLY A 157 -1.80 4.25 10.35
C GLY A 157 -2.67 3.51 9.32
N ALA A 158 -3.01 2.24 9.54
CA ALA A 158 -3.94 1.52 8.68
C ALA A 158 -5.40 1.97 8.87
N THR A 159 -5.69 2.87 9.82
CA THR A 159 -7.05 3.30 10.16
C THR A 159 -7.83 3.83 8.96
N GLU A 160 -7.20 4.62 8.08
CA GLU A 160 -7.90 5.17 6.90
C GLU A 160 -8.14 4.10 5.83
N VAL A 161 -7.19 3.17 5.66
CA VAL A 161 -7.36 2.01 4.78
C VAL A 161 -8.49 1.11 5.30
N LEU A 162 -8.51 0.81 6.60
CA LEU A 162 -9.56 0.02 7.25
C LEU A 162 -10.93 0.71 7.19
N ARG A 163 -10.97 2.04 7.29
CA ARG A 163 -12.22 2.81 7.11
C ARG A 163 -12.81 2.56 5.74
N ARG A 164 -11.99 2.56 4.68
CA ARG A 164 -12.46 2.25 3.32
C ARG A 164 -13.02 0.83 3.20
N VAL A 165 -12.40 -0.15 3.84
CA VAL A 165 -12.88 -1.55 3.86
C VAL A 165 -14.15 -1.74 4.70
N SER A 166 -14.29 -0.99 5.80
CA SER A 166 -15.44 -1.13 6.70
C SER A 166 -16.69 -0.40 6.21
N VAL A 167 -16.56 0.61 5.35
CA VAL A 167 -17.69 1.44 4.88
C VAL A 167 -18.73 0.60 4.10
N GLU A 168 -18.36 -0.53 3.51
CA GLU A 168 -19.32 -1.42 2.83
C GLU A 168 -19.91 -2.51 3.74
N ALA A 169 -19.21 -2.91 4.82
CA ALA A 169 -19.69 -3.91 5.77
C ALA A 169 -20.84 -3.40 6.66
N SER A 170 -20.96 -2.08 6.86
CA SER A 170 -22.01 -1.45 7.67
C SER A 170 -23.28 -1.04 6.93
N ASN A 171 -23.43 -1.39 5.64
CA ASN A 171 -24.67 -1.13 4.87
C ASN A 171 -25.92 -1.84 5.44
N GLY A 172 -25.80 -2.60 6.54
CA GLY A 172 -26.92 -3.18 7.26
C GLY A 172 -27.52 -2.33 8.39
N SER A 173 -26.84 -1.31 8.95
CA SER A 173 -27.36 -0.64 10.17
C SER A 173 -26.73 0.73 10.47
N ASN A 174 -27.51 1.79 10.23
CA ASN A 174 -27.46 3.12 10.86
C ASN A 174 -26.08 3.83 10.97
N GLY A 175 -25.77 4.64 9.95
CA GLY A 175 -24.84 5.78 10.08
C GLY A 175 -24.79 6.60 8.79
N GLY A 176 -25.42 7.78 8.78
CA GLY A 176 -25.32 8.83 7.74
C GLY A 176 -25.12 8.31 6.32
N SER A 177 -26.19 7.76 5.73
CA SER A 177 -26.15 7.04 4.45
C SER A 177 -25.51 7.90 3.35
N ASN A 178 -24.65 7.30 2.53
CA ASN A 178 -24.18 7.89 1.26
C ASN A 178 -25.35 8.45 0.42
N ASP A 179 -26.57 7.93 0.63
CA ASP A 179 -27.81 8.44 0.08
C ASP A 179 -28.13 9.89 0.48
N GLU A 180 -27.85 10.30 1.72
CA GLU A 180 -28.09 11.67 2.21
C GLU A 180 -27.11 12.65 1.57
N VAL A 181 -25.86 12.24 1.39
CA VAL A 181 -24.85 13.02 0.65
C VAL A 181 -25.25 13.17 -0.82
N LEU A 182 -25.73 12.08 -1.45
CA LEU A 182 -26.20 12.10 -2.83
C LEU A 182 -27.45 12.94 -3.00
N LEU A 183 -28.40 12.90 -2.06
CA LEU A 183 -29.60 13.74 -2.02
C LEU A 183 -29.26 15.22 -1.80
N ASN A 184 -28.27 15.53 -0.96
CA ASN A 184 -27.79 16.91 -0.77
C ASN A 184 -27.10 17.43 -2.03
N LEU A 185 -26.25 16.62 -2.68
CA LEU A 185 -25.66 16.96 -3.98
C LEU A 185 -26.73 17.21 -5.05
N LEU A 186 -27.77 16.37 -5.10
CA LEU A 186 -28.90 16.56 -6.01
C LEU A 186 -29.59 17.91 -5.76
N HIS A 187 -29.91 18.24 -4.50
CA HIS A 187 -30.48 19.55 -4.15
C HIS A 187 -29.58 20.72 -4.59
N ILE A 188 -28.27 20.67 -4.29
CA ILE A 188 -27.32 21.72 -4.68
C ILE A 188 -27.31 21.93 -6.20
N VAL A 189 -27.38 20.86 -6.98
CA VAL A 189 -27.44 20.93 -8.44
C VAL A 189 -28.78 21.52 -8.91
N LEU A 190 -29.90 21.12 -8.31
CA LEU A 190 -31.23 21.61 -8.68
C LEU A 190 -31.43 23.10 -8.30
N GLU A 191 -30.77 23.58 -7.26
CA GLU A 191 -30.82 24.99 -6.82
C GLU A 191 -29.71 25.88 -7.40
N GLY A 192 -28.74 25.28 -8.10
CA GLY A 192 -27.61 26.00 -8.67
C GLY A 192 -28.03 27.07 -9.69
N LYS A 193 -27.51 28.30 -9.52
CA LYS A 193 -27.80 29.44 -10.41
C LYS A 193 -26.87 29.55 -11.62
N ASP A 194 -25.71 28.90 -11.57
CA ASP A 194 -24.74 28.89 -12.67
C ASP A 194 -25.05 27.75 -13.64
N GLU A 195 -25.53 28.08 -14.85
CA GLU A 195 -25.95 27.11 -15.85
C GLU A 195 -24.82 26.22 -16.40
N LYS A 196 -23.56 26.65 -16.30
CA LYS A 196 -22.42 25.85 -16.76
C LYS A 196 -22.03 24.84 -15.68
N ALA A 197 -21.78 25.31 -14.45
CA ALA A 197 -21.47 24.46 -13.31
C ALA A 197 -22.61 23.47 -13.00
N ARG A 198 -23.86 23.91 -13.15
CA ARG A 198 -25.04 23.04 -12.99
C ARG A 198 -25.05 21.90 -14.00
N ARG A 199 -24.75 22.15 -15.28
CA ARG A 199 -24.70 21.10 -16.32
C ARG A 199 -23.57 20.10 -16.07
N ASP A 200 -22.41 20.59 -15.66
CA ASP A 200 -21.25 19.75 -15.36
C ASP A 200 -21.54 18.85 -14.14
N MET A 201 -22.05 19.43 -13.05
CA MET A 201 -22.42 18.67 -11.84
C MET A 201 -23.62 17.74 -12.06
N LYS A 202 -24.61 18.13 -12.88
CA LYS A 202 -25.73 17.25 -13.26
C LYS A 202 -25.24 15.96 -13.90
N THR A 203 -24.24 16.06 -14.77
CA THR A 203 -23.67 14.89 -15.46
C THR A 203 -23.03 13.93 -14.47
N LEU A 204 -22.28 14.47 -13.51
CA LEU A 204 -21.64 13.70 -12.44
C LEU A 204 -22.67 13.02 -11.52
N VAL A 205 -23.62 13.79 -10.95
CA VAL A 205 -24.64 13.28 -10.03
C VAL A 205 -25.54 12.23 -10.72
N SER A 206 -25.87 12.44 -12.00
CA SER A 206 -26.64 11.45 -12.78
C SER A 206 -25.89 10.14 -12.99
N LYS A 207 -24.56 10.20 -13.11
CA LYS A 207 -23.70 9.02 -13.21
C LYS A 207 -23.64 8.28 -11.87
N MET A 208 -23.43 9.01 -10.77
CA MET A 208 -23.46 8.45 -9.40
C MET A 208 -24.81 7.78 -9.07
N LEU A 209 -25.94 8.38 -9.46
CA LEU A 209 -27.27 7.80 -9.26
C LEU A 209 -27.46 6.48 -10.02
N ARG A 210 -26.87 6.34 -11.22
CA ARG A 210 -26.93 5.09 -12.00
C ARG A 210 -26.05 4.01 -11.39
N GLU A 211 -24.83 4.36 -10.99
CA GLU A 211 -23.87 3.43 -10.41
C GLU A 211 -24.33 2.89 -9.04
N ASN A 212 -25.08 3.69 -8.27
CA ASN A 212 -25.64 3.27 -6.97
C ASN A 212 -27.02 2.56 -7.05
N SER A 213 -27.62 2.45 -8.25
CA SER A 213 -28.98 1.89 -8.41
C SER A 213 -29.08 0.38 -8.25
N SER A 214 -27.95 -0.34 -8.24
CA SER A 214 -27.93 -1.81 -8.12
C SER A 214 -28.05 -2.32 -6.68
N GLY A 215 -27.97 -1.45 -5.67
CA GLY A 215 -28.00 -1.84 -4.25
C GLY A 215 -28.86 -0.99 -3.31
N ASN A 216 -29.22 0.25 -3.67
CA ASN A 216 -29.89 1.17 -2.75
C ASN A 216 -31.33 1.49 -3.17
N ASP A 217 -32.27 1.20 -2.27
CA ASP A 217 -33.62 1.80 -2.30
C ASP A 217 -33.50 3.24 -1.78
N LEU A 218 -32.89 4.13 -2.60
CA LEU A 218 -33.05 5.56 -2.42
C LEU A 218 -34.56 5.78 -2.28
N ARG A 219 -35.02 6.19 -1.09
CA ARG A 219 -36.45 6.30 -0.81
C ARG A 219 -37.05 7.11 -1.94
N LYS A 220 -37.88 6.46 -2.78
CA LYS A 220 -38.44 7.07 -3.99
C LYS A 220 -39.11 8.41 -3.69
N GLU A 221 -39.66 8.51 -2.48
CA GLU A 221 -40.20 9.73 -1.88
C GLU A 221 -39.18 10.88 -1.78
N SER A 222 -37.95 10.64 -1.33
CA SER A 222 -36.90 11.66 -1.22
C SER A 222 -36.43 12.18 -2.59
N LEU A 223 -36.29 11.29 -3.57
CA LEU A 223 -35.99 11.68 -4.96
C LEU A 223 -37.15 12.46 -5.58
N TYR A 224 -38.38 12.04 -5.30
CA TYR A 224 -39.57 12.72 -5.77
C TYR A 224 -39.66 14.13 -5.19
N LEU A 225 -39.50 14.30 -3.87
CA LEU A 225 -39.50 15.60 -3.19
C LEU A 225 -38.40 16.53 -3.72
N ALA A 226 -37.19 16.02 -3.93
CA ALA A 226 -36.09 16.83 -4.48
C ALA A 226 -36.41 17.33 -5.90
N CYS A 227 -37.04 16.50 -6.73
CA CYS A 227 -37.41 16.86 -8.10
C CYS A 227 -38.68 17.72 -8.19
N ASP A 228 -39.64 17.53 -7.29
CA ASP A 228 -40.93 18.25 -7.28
C ASP A 228 -40.73 19.76 -7.08
N GLY A 229 -39.75 20.16 -6.28
CA GLY A 229 -39.33 21.56 -6.13
C GLY A 229 -38.87 22.23 -7.43
N CYS A 230 -38.59 21.47 -8.49
CA CYS A 230 -38.27 22.00 -9.83
C CYS A 230 -39.49 22.21 -10.71
N LEU A 231 -40.63 21.57 -10.41
CA LEU A 231 -41.88 21.75 -11.15
C LEU A 231 -42.61 23.04 -10.74
N HIS A 232 -42.25 23.59 -9.59
CA HIS A 232 -42.85 24.79 -9.00
C HIS A 232 -41.94 26.03 -9.02
N LYS A 233 -40.81 25.98 -9.74
CA LYS A 233 -39.91 27.11 -10.02
C LYS A 233 -40.06 27.57 -11.47
#